data_AF-A0A4P7KX77-F1
#
_entry.id   AF-A0A4P7KX77-F1
#
_cell.length_a   1.000
_cell.length_b   1.000
_cell.length_c   1.000
_cell.angle_alpha   90.00
_cell.angle_beta   90.00
_cell.angle_gamma   90.00
#
_symmetry.space_group_name_H-M   'P 1'
#
loop_
_entity.id
_entity.type
_entity.pdbx_description
1 polymer ?
#
loop_
_entity_poly.entity_id
_entity_poly.type
_entity_poly.pdbx_seq_one_letter_code
_entity_poly.pdbx_strand_id
1 'polypeptide(L)'
;MEYLKLRNVASYCNEDVTINLSKQINLFYGQNGSGKSTIANYFYDTNANNENSQYLLCSKSFYKNYKFLVYNKKFIQGYFYEDTQAGIFTLSKENKEIEVLIGNKENDKNKLQLESLNILNKIKRMIQEKKIIMKNLKIIYMESFQN
;
A
#
# COMPACT_ATOMS: atom_id res chain seq x y z
N MET A 1 36.95 14.76 2.45
CA MET A 1 36.44 15.21 1.14
C MET A 1 35.03 14.68 1.01
N GLU A 2 34.05 15.49 0.60
CA GLU A 2 32.69 14.99 0.43
C GLU A 2 32.59 14.25 -0.91
N TYR A 3 32.09 13.01 -0.87
CA TYR A 3 32.04 12.16 -2.06
C TYR A 3 30.85 11.22 -2.06
N LEU A 4 30.53 10.74 -3.25
CA LEU A 4 29.60 9.65 -3.53
C LEU A 4 30.33 8.57 -4.32
N LYS A 5 30.21 7.31 -3.89
CA LYS A 5 30.72 6.13 -4.57
C LYS A 5 29.56 5.24 -4.99
N LEU A 6 29.52 4.87 -6.26
CA LEU A 6 28.49 4.03 -6.87
C LEU A 6 29.13 2.79 -7.47
N ARG A 7 28.55 1.62 -7.18
CA ARG A 7 29.01 0.33 -7.70
C ARG A 7 27.86 -0.67 -7.77
N ASN A 8 27.83 -1.44 -8.85
CA ASN A 8 26.90 -2.52 -9.11
C ASN A 8 25.42 -2.15 -8.90
N VAL A 9 25.03 -0.95 -9.36
CA VAL A 9 23.65 -0.48 -9.23
C VAL A 9 23.16 0.18 -10.52
N ALA A 10 22.05 -0.34 -11.07
CA ALA A 10 21.48 0.13 -12.33
C ALA A 10 22.55 0.30 -13.43
N SER A 11 22.72 1.50 -13.98
CA SER A 11 23.70 1.82 -15.02
C SER A 11 25.16 1.87 -14.54
N TYR A 12 25.43 1.76 -13.24
CA TYR A 12 26.77 1.79 -12.63
C TYR A 12 27.29 0.36 -12.35
N CYS A 13 27.33 -0.50 -13.37
CA CYS A 13 27.61 -1.94 -13.20
C CYS A 13 29.08 -2.36 -13.40
N ASN A 14 29.85 -1.64 -14.21
CA ASN A 14 31.16 -2.12 -14.67
C ASN A 14 32.34 -1.72 -13.78
N GLU A 15 32.33 -0.49 -13.26
CA GLU A 15 33.45 0.10 -12.53
C GLU A 15 32.96 0.91 -11.32
N ASP A 16 33.87 1.08 -10.34
CA ASP A 16 33.63 1.95 -9.20
C ASP A 16 33.64 3.42 -9.65
N VAL A 17 32.47 4.07 -9.59
CA VAL A 17 32.35 5.49 -9.94
C VAL A 17 32.39 6.33 -8.67
N THR A 18 33.40 7.20 -8.54
CA THR A 18 33.52 8.15 -7.43
C THR A 18 33.28 9.58 -7.92
N ILE A 19 32.35 10.26 -7.28
CA ILE A 19 31.90 11.61 -7.60
C ILE A 19 32.26 12.53 -6.43
N ASN A 20 32.96 13.61 -6.71
CA ASN A 20 33.25 14.67 -5.74
C ASN A 20 31.99 15.54 -5.53
N LEU A 21 31.57 15.68 -4.27
CA LEU A 21 30.43 16.49 -3.86
C LEU A 21 30.83 17.71 -3.03
N SER A 22 32.11 18.09 -3.03
CA SER A 22 32.63 19.16 -2.16
C SER A 22 32.19 20.57 -2.59
N LYS A 23 31.48 20.72 -3.72
CA LYS A 23 30.89 22.00 -4.13
C LYS A 23 29.55 22.19 -3.43
N GLN A 24 29.23 23.45 -3.11
CA GLN A 24 27.94 23.81 -2.51
C GLN A 24 26.75 23.43 -3.42
N ILE A 25 26.92 23.59 -4.73
CA ILE A 25 25.93 23.23 -5.75
C ILE A 25 26.58 22.20 -6.67
N ASN A 26 25.94 21.03 -6.80
CA ASN A 26 26.35 19.95 -7.70
C ASN A 26 25.24 19.70 -8.72
N LEU A 27 25.55 19.81 -10.02
CA LEU A 27 24.59 19.61 -11.10
C LEU A 27 24.88 18.31 -11.85
N PHE A 28 23.93 17.38 -11.81
CA PHE A 28 24.00 16.11 -12.54
C PHE A 28 23.05 16.15 -13.74
N TYR A 29 23.58 16.06 -14.95
CA TYR A 29 22.82 16.12 -16.20
C TYR A 29 23.23 15.01 -17.18
N GLY A 30 22.40 14.74 -18.20
CA GLY A 30 22.65 13.68 -19.18
C GLY A 30 21.37 13.12 -19.80
N GLN A 31 21.50 12.24 -20.79
CA GLN A 31 20.37 11.63 -21.52
C GLN A 31 19.51 10.70 -20.66
N ASN A 32 18.30 10.37 -21.11
CA ASN A 32 17.44 9.38 -20.44
C ASN A 32 18.17 8.03 -20.33
N GLY A 33 18.08 7.38 -19.17
CA GLY A 33 18.80 6.13 -18.88
C GLY A 33 20.24 6.29 -18.36
N SER A 34 20.79 7.51 -18.30
CA SER A 34 22.17 7.76 -17.85
C SER A 34 22.44 7.59 -16.34
N GLY A 35 21.49 7.05 -15.56
CA GLY A 35 21.68 6.78 -14.12
C GLY A 35 21.40 7.94 -13.17
N LYS A 36 20.97 9.13 -13.64
CA LYS A 36 20.65 10.30 -12.77
C LYS A 36 19.68 9.97 -11.64
N SER A 37 18.59 9.28 -11.95
CA SER A 37 17.57 8.89 -10.96
C SER A 37 18.11 7.88 -9.95
N THR A 38 19.12 7.08 -10.30
CA THR A 38 19.79 6.15 -9.38
C THR A 38 20.49 6.92 -8.26
N ILE A 39 21.21 7.99 -8.60
CA ILE A 39 21.83 8.88 -7.60
C ILE A 39 20.76 9.44 -6.66
N ALA A 40 19.71 10.07 -7.21
CA ALA A 40 18.65 10.65 -6.40
C ALA A 40 17.97 9.61 -5.49
N ASN A 41 17.72 8.41 -6.00
CA ASN A 41 17.11 7.32 -5.23
C ASN A 41 18.02 6.81 -4.09
N TYR A 42 19.36 6.82 -4.26
CA TYR A 42 20.29 6.45 -3.19
C TYR A 42 20.25 7.43 -2.02
N PHE A 43 20.07 8.72 -2.29
CA PHE A 43 19.89 9.73 -1.23
C PHE A 43 18.53 9.64 -0.55
N TYR A 44 17.51 9.14 -1.24
CA TYR A 44 16.15 8.96 -0.72
C TYR A 44 16.03 7.73 0.20
N ASP A 45 16.75 6.65 -0.11
CA ASP A 45 16.63 5.38 0.60
C ASP A 45 17.33 5.40 1.98
N THR A 46 16.53 5.32 3.04
CA THR A 46 17.03 5.29 4.43
C THR A 46 17.69 3.96 4.80
N ASN A 47 17.44 2.91 4.02
CA ASN A 47 17.93 1.56 4.22
C ASN A 47 19.04 1.20 3.23
N ALA A 48 19.64 2.19 2.56
CA ALA A 48 20.56 1.98 1.47
C ALA A 48 21.79 1.12 1.84
N ASN A 49 22.14 1.05 3.13
CA ASN A 49 23.28 0.29 3.66
C ASN A 49 22.90 -1.10 4.21
N ASN A 50 21.64 -1.53 4.10
CA ASN A 50 21.22 -2.85 4.54
C ASN A 50 21.67 -3.93 3.55
N GLU A 51 21.90 -5.16 4.02
CA GLU A 51 22.39 -6.29 3.20
C GLU A 51 21.48 -6.62 2.00
N ASN A 52 20.18 -6.34 2.11
CA ASN A 52 19.20 -6.55 1.04
C ASN A 52 18.99 -5.34 0.12
N SER A 53 19.79 -4.29 0.29
CA SER A 53 19.72 -3.08 -0.53
C SER A 53 20.45 -3.27 -1.86
N GLN A 54 19.83 -2.83 -2.96
CA GLN A 54 20.52 -2.71 -4.25
C GLN A 54 21.70 -1.72 -4.22
N TYR A 55 21.82 -0.91 -3.16
CA TYR A 55 22.90 0.05 -2.94
C TYR A 55 23.98 -0.46 -1.98
N LEU A 56 23.99 -1.77 -1.64
CA LEU A 56 24.94 -2.35 -0.68
C LEU A 56 26.41 -1.98 -0.95
N LEU A 57 26.79 -1.86 -2.22
CA LEU A 57 28.16 -1.54 -2.63
C LEU A 57 28.39 -0.03 -2.88
N CYS A 58 27.40 0.80 -2.60
CA CYS A 58 27.48 2.25 -2.73
C CYS A 58 27.80 2.88 -1.36
N SER A 59 28.52 4.00 -1.37
CA SER A 59 28.81 4.75 -0.15
C SER A 59 28.78 6.25 -0.38
N LYS A 60 28.53 7.02 0.67
CA LYS A 60 28.63 8.49 0.65
C LYS A 60 29.35 8.96 1.90
N SER A 61 30.14 10.01 1.77
CA SER A 61 30.86 10.63 2.88
C SER A 61 30.66 12.14 2.83
N PHE A 62 30.29 12.70 3.98
CA PHE A 62 30.08 14.12 4.18
C PHE A 62 30.78 14.53 5.47
N TYR A 63 31.24 15.79 5.55
CA TYR A 63 31.92 16.27 6.77
C TYR A 63 30.98 16.39 7.96
N LYS A 64 29.69 16.58 7.69
CA LYS A 64 28.63 16.71 8.70
C LYS A 64 27.55 15.66 8.47
N ASN A 65 26.81 15.37 9.53
CA ASN A 65 25.59 14.56 9.45
C ASN A 65 24.46 15.40 8.85
N TYR A 66 24.31 15.36 7.53
CA TYR A 66 23.22 16.03 6.84
C TYR A 66 21.93 15.21 6.90
N LYS A 67 20.80 15.92 7.09
CA LYS A 67 19.48 15.38 6.77
C LYS A 67 19.21 15.61 5.28
N PHE A 68 19.14 14.52 4.50
CA PHE A 68 18.85 14.61 3.07
C PHE A 68 17.35 14.82 2.84
N LEU A 69 17.01 15.90 2.12
CA LEU A 69 15.67 16.14 1.59
C LEU A 69 15.74 15.90 0.10
N VAL A 70 15.05 14.85 -0.37
CA VAL A 70 15.13 14.43 -1.78
C VAL A 70 13.77 14.57 -2.43
N TYR A 71 13.69 15.51 -3.38
CA TYR A 71 12.53 15.67 -4.25
C TYR A 71 12.75 14.90 -5.55
N ASN A 72 12.11 13.74 -5.69
CA ASN A 72 12.19 12.90 -6.89
C ASN A 72 10.85 12.18 -7.15
N LYS A 73 10.79 11.36 -8.20
CA LYS A 73 9.57 10.61 -8.54
C LYS A 73 9.08 9.69 -7.40
N LYS A 74 9.97 9.07 -6.62
CA LYS A 74 9.59 8.25 -5.46
C LYS A 74 8.96 9.08 -4.34
N PHE A 75 9.51 10.26 -4.07
CA PHE A 75 8.93 11.22 -3.13
C PHE A 75 7.54 11.64 -3.60
N ILE A 76 7.39 12.01 -4.88
CA ILE A 76 6.09 12.37 -5.45
C ILE A 76 5.10 11.21 -5.28
N GLN A 77 5.43 10.01 -5.74
CA GLN A 77 4.54 8.83 -5.64
C GLN A 77 4.21 8.42 -4.20
N GLY A 78 5.10 8.69 -3.24
CA GLY A 78 4.93 8.33 -1.84
C GLY A 78 4.11 9.32 -1.03
N TYR A 79 4.08 10.60 -1.43
CA TYR A 79 3.45 11.68 -0.67
C TYR A 79 2.31 12.39 -1.40
N PHE A 80 2.35 12.37 -2.73
CA PHE A 80 1.37 12.98 -3.60
C PHE A 80 0.61 11.90 -4.34
N TYR A 81 -0.70 11.97 -4.23
CA TYR A 81 -1.62 11.08 -4.93
C TYR A 81 -2.09 11.75 -6.22
N GLU A 82 -2.15 10.96 -7.30
CA GLU A 82 -2.95 11.32 -8.47
C GLU A 82 -4.38 10.89 -8.19
N ASP A 83 -5.26 11.85 -7.92
CA ASP A 83 -6.68 11.61 -8.17
C ASP A 83 -6.87 11.41 -9.68
N THR A 84 -8.01 10.82 -10.08
CA THR A 84 -8.47 10.36 -11.42
C THR A 84 -7.90 11.02 -12.70
N GLN A 85 -7.25 12.18 -12.62
CA GLN A 85 -6.49 12.88 -13.65
C GLN A 85 -4.96 12.86 -13.40
N ALA A 86 -4.21 12.24 -14.31
CA ALA A 86 -2.74 12.28 -14.29
C ALA A 86 -2.19 13.72 -14.26
N GLY A 87 -1.21 13.98 -13.38
CA GLY A 87 -0.58 15.29 -13.22
C GLY A 87 -1.19 16.23 -12.17
N ILE A 88 -2.27 15.86 -11.49
CA ILE A 88 -2.79 16.58 -10.32
C ILE A 88 -2.32 15.87 -9.05
N PHE A 89 -1.62 16.59 -8.16
CA PHE A 89 -0.97 16.04 -6.98
C PHE A 89 -1.62 16.55 -5.69
N THR A 90 -2.32 15.67 -4.96
CA THR A 90 -2.91 16.00 -3.64
C THR A 90 -2.04 15.42 -2.52
N LEU A 91 -1.77 16.23 -1.48
CA LEU A 91 -0.95 15.84 -0.31
C LEU A 91 -1.76 14.96 0.64
N SER A 92 -1.50 13.64 0.73
CA SER A 92 -2.14 12.80 1.76
C SER A 92 -1.65 11.35 1.86
N LYS A 93 -0.39 11.11 2.21
CA LYS A 93 0.10 9.74 2.48
C LYS A 93 -0.73 9.03 3.57
N GLU A 94 -1.05 9.73 4.66
CA GLU A 94 -1.87 9.21 5.75
C GLU A 94 -3.30 8.90 5.29
N ASN A 95 -3.92 9.77 4.49
CA ASN A 95 -5.30 9.53 4.04
C ASN A 95 -5.39 8.31 3.12
N LYS A 96 -4.34 7.97 2.36
CA LYS A 96 -4.37 6.80 1.48
C LYS A 96 -4.42 5.48 2.25
N GLU A 97 -3.55 5.31 3.23
CA GLU A 97 -3.55 4.08 4.05
C GLU A 97 -4.89 3.96 4.79
N ILE A 98 -5.41 5.08 5.29
CA ILE A 98 -6.72 5.16 5.93
C ILE A 98 -7.86 4.84 4.96
N GLU A 99 -7.86 5.37 3.74
CA GLU A 99 -8.88 5.10 2.72
C GLU A 99 -8.92 3.62 2.32
N VAL A 100 -7.76 2.99 2.13
CA VAL A 100 -7.68 1.55 1.85
C VAL A 100 -8.22 0.74 3.04
N LEU A 101 -7.85 1.12 4.26
CA LEU A 101 -8.38 0.50 5.48
C LEU A 101 -9.90 0.65 5.59
N ILE A 102 -10.44 1.84 5.30
CA ILE A 102 -11.89 2.10 5.30
C ILE A 102 -12.58 1.22 4.26
N GLY A 103 -12.09 1.20 3.01
CA GLY A 103 -12.68 0.39 1.94
C GLY A 103 -12.68 -1.10 2.28
N ASN A 104 -11.61 -1.61 2.88
CA ASN A 104 -11.56 -3.01 3.34
C ASN A 104 -12.58 -3.27 4.45
N LYS A 105 -12.69 -2.36 5.43
CA LYS A 105 -13.66 -2.49 6.53
C LYS A 105 -15.11 -2.38 6.06
N GLU A 106 -15.39 -1.57 5.04
CA GLU A 106 -16.70 -1.49 4.41
C GLU A 106 -17.06 -2.80 3.67
N ASN A 107 -16.10 -3.39 2.96
CA ASN A 107 -16.29 -4.70 2.34
C ASN A 107 -16.58 -5.80 3.36
N ASP A 108 -15.81 -5.85 4.46
CA ASP A 108 -16.04 -6.79 5.56
C ASP A 108 -17.43 -6.60 6.19
N LYS A 109 -17.82 -5.34 6.43
CA LYS A 109 -19.15 -4.99 6.95
C LYS A 109 -20.26 -5.48 6.02
N ASN A 110 -20.14 -5.24 4.71
CA ASN A 110 -21.14 -5.66 3.72
C ASN A 110 -21.26 -7.19 3.68
N LYS A 111 -20.14 -7.91 3.77
CA LYS A 111 -20.14 -9.38 3.83
C LYS A 111 -20.86 -9.91 5.08
N LEU A 112 -20.57 -9.35 6.26
CA LEU A 112 -21.23 -9.72 7.51
C LEU A 112 -22.73 -9.40 7.48
N GLN A 113 -23.14 -8.27 6.89
CA GLN A 113 -24.55 -7.92 6.71
C GLN A 113 -25.27 -8.93 5.80
N LEU A 114 -24.64 -9.36 4.71
CA LEU A 114 -25.20 -10.37 3.82
C LEU A 114 -25.37 -11.72 4.52
N GLU A 115 -24.37 -12.15 5.29
CA GLU A 115 -24.44 -13.37 6.09
C GLU A 115 -25.56 -13.30 7.14
N SER A 116 -25.68 -12.18 7.85
CA SER A 116 -26.75 -11.93 8.83
C SER A 116 -28.13 -12.01 8.19
N LEU A 117 -28.31 -11.40 7.01
CA LEU A 117 -29.56 -11.44 6.26
C LEU A 117 -29.94 -12.86 5.84
N ASN A 118 -28.96 -13.65 5.39
CA ASN A 118 -29.16 -15.05 5.03
C ASN A 118 -29.62 -15.90 6.22
N ILE A 119 -29.00 -15.70 7.40
CA ILE A 119 -29.41 -16.39 8.64
C ILE A 119 -30.84 -16.01 9.04
N LEU A 120 -31.17 -14.72 9.00
CA LEU A 120 -32.52 -14.21 9.28
C LEU A 120 -33.58 -14.86 8.38
N ASN A 121 -33.29 -14.97 7.08
CA ASN A 121 -34.19 -15.60 6.12
C ASN A 121 -34.38 -17.09 6.42
N LYS A 122 -33.30 -17.80 6.78
CA LYS A 122 -33.38 -19.22 7.18
C LYS A 122 -34.23 -19.41 8.44
N ILE A 123 -34.06 -18.56 9.45
CA ILE A 123 -34.86 -18.58 10.69
C ILE A 123 -36.34 -18.34 10.39
N LYS A 124 -36.66 -17.33 9.55
CA LYS A 124 -38.04 -17.05 9.14
C LYS A 124 -38.70 -18.26 8.47
N ARG A 125 -37.97 -18.96 7.61
CA ARG A 125 -38.49 -20.18 6.94
C ARG A 125 -38.79 -21.29 7.93
N MET A 126 -37.85 -21.58 8.85
CA MET A 126 -38.05 -22.59 9.89
C MET A 126 -39.25 -22.27 10.81
N ILE A 127 -39.46 -20.99 11.15
CA ILE A 127 -40.61 -20.56 11.94
C ILE A 127 -41.92 -20.78 11.18
N GLN A 128 -41.96 -20.47 9.88
CA GLN A 128 -43.13 -20.73 9.05
C GLN A 128 -43.45 -22.23 8.94
N GLU A 129 -42.44 -23.05 8.67
CA GLU A 129 -42.56 -24.51 8.63
C GLU A 129 -43.11 -25.06 9.95
N LYS A 130 -42.57 -24.60 11.10
CA LYS A 130 -43.06 -25.00 12.42
C LYS A 130 -44.51 -24.60 12.68
N LYS A 131 -44.93 -23.40 12.24
CA LYS A 131 -46.33 -22.94 12.34
C LYS A 131 -47.28 -23.82 11.54
N ILE A 132 -46.89 -24.23 10.33
CA ILE A 132 -47.69 -25.12 9.48
C ILE A 132 -47.84 -26.49 10.15
N ILE A 133 -46.73 -27.07 10.63
CA ILE A 133 -46.74 -28.37 11.32
C ILE A 133 -47.66 -28.33 12.56
N MET A 134 -47.56 -27.27 13.36
CA MET A 134 -48.38 -27.11 14.57
C MET A 134 -49.87 -26.97 14.25
N LYS A 135 -50.22 -26.28 13.15
CA LYS A 135 -51.61 -26.20 12.67
C LYS A 135 -52.13 -27.58 12.26
N ASN A 136 -51.35 -28.36 11.52
CA ASN A 136 -51.73 -29.70 11.06
C ASN A 136 -51.91 -30.66 12.24
N LEU A 137 -50.99 -30.67 13.20
CA LEU A 137 -51.09 -31.48 14.42
C LEU A 137 -52.37 -31.16 15.22
N LYS A 138 -52.75 -29.88 15.30
CA LYS A 138 -53.98 -29.47 15.99
C LYS A 138 -55.23 -30.00 15.28
N ILE A 139 -55.24 -30.03 13.95
CA ILE A 139 -56.35 -30.59 13.16
C ILE A 139 -56.48 -32.09 13.43
N ILE A 140 -55.39 -32.85 13.30
CA ILE A 140 -55.37 -34.31 13.54
C ILE A 140 -55.87 -34.63 14.95
N TYR A 141 -55.42 -33.88 15.96
CA TYR A 141 -55.87 -34.07 17.33
C TYR A 141 -57.38 -33.86 17.45
N MET A 142 -57.95 -32.80 16.86
CA MET A 142 -59.40 -32.54 16.92
C MET A 142 -60.23 -33.63 16.22
N GLU A 143 -59.77 -34.14 15.09
CA GLU A 143 -60.44 -35.24 14.36
C GLU A 143 -60.48 -36.54 15.17
N SER A 144 -59.48 -36.79 16.02
CA SER A 144 -59.42 -38.00 16.86
C SER A 144 -60.45 -38.07 17.99
N PHE A 145 -61.16 -36.98 18.30
CA PHE A 145 -62.25 -36.94 19.29
C PHE A 145 -63.66 -36.92 18.67
N GLN A 146 -63.75 -37.02 17.34
CA GLN A 146 -65.04 -37.05 16.62
C GLN A 146 -65.45 -38.45 16.13
N ASN A 147 -64.61 -39.47 16.39
CA ASN A 147 -64.92 -40.90 16.21
C ASN A 147 -65.01 -41.61 17.56
#